data_AF-A0A6A3BVI1-F1
#
_entry.id   AF-A0A6A3BVI1-F1
#
_cell.length_a   1.000
_cell.length_b   1.000
_cell.length_c   1.000
_cell.angle_alpha   90.00
_cell.angle_beta   90.00
_cell.angle_gamma   90.00
#
_symmetry.space_group_name_H-M   'P 1'
#
loop_
_entity.id
_entity.type
_entity.pdbx_description
1 polymer ?
#
loop_
_entity_poly.entity_id
_entity_poly.type
_entity_poly.pdbx_seq_one_letter_code
_entity_poly.pdbx_strand_id
1 'polypeptide(L)'
;MASTAVSGLPLASARPCIASSSRVFKAGAATLDVNSKAVPWTKLASARNLSQSLEPFRCDFASSSVKFKKVVTKAMSESSENKPVSGLPIDLKGKRAFIAGVADDNGYGWAIAKSLAAAGAEILVGSSNWTVKEVAESVKQNFGSIDILVHSLANGPEVSKPLLETSRNGYLAALSASSYSYVSLLKHFVPLMNPGMSSCGYGGGMSSAKAALESDTRVLAFEAGRKHKIRVNTISAGPLRSAAKAIGFIDTMIEYSIANAPLRKELSADEVGNAAALSSPLASAITGAVIYVDNGLNVMGIGVDSPIFKDLNMH
;
A
#
# COMPACT_ATOMS: atom_id res chain seq x y z
N MET A 1 -58.60 30.32 -20.20
CA MET A 1 -57.81 31.13 -21.15
C MET A 1 -56.38 30.61 -21.07
N ALA A 2 -55.91 29.65 -21.89
CA ALA A 2 -55.50 29.77 -23.31
C ALA A 2 -54.51 30.95 -23.50
N SER A 3 -53.28 30.84 -24.04
CA SER A 3 -52.74 29.95 -25.07
C SER A 3 -51.18 29.94 -25.13
N THR A 4 -50.59 28.75 -25.29
CA THR A 4 -49.50 28.33 -26.23
C THR A 4 -48.51 29.34 -26.86
N ALA A 5 -47.22 28.94 -26.90
CA ALA A 5 -46.49 28.64 -28.16
C ALA A 5 -45.19 27.83 -27.90
N VAL A 6 -44.94 26.87 -28.79
CA VAL A 6 -43.84 25.88 -28.85
C VAL A 6 -43.10 26.08 -30.19
N SER A 7 -41.79 25.87 -30.24
CA SER A 7 -41.02 25.37 -31.41
C SER A 7 -39.55 25.11 -30.98
N GLY A 8 -38.80 24.10 -31.42
CA GLY A 8 -39.00 22.97 -32.31
C GLY A 8 -37.64 22.24 -32.46
N LEU A 9 -37.61 20.92 -32.27
CA LEU A 9 -36.52 20.01 -32.66
C LEU A 9 -36.74 19.58 -34.12
N PRO A 10 -35.68 19.11 -34.81
CA PRO A 10 -35.87 17.92 -35.62
C PRO A 10 -34.80 16.85 -35.38
N LEU A 11 -35.29 15.62 -35.28
CA LEU A 11 -34.58 14.35 -35.29
C LEU A 11 -34.53 13.83 -36.74
N ALA A 12 -33.42 13.24 -37.18
CA ALA A 12 -33.41 12.39 -38.38
C ALA A 12 -32.38 11.25 -38.28
N SER A 13 -32.88 10.02 -38.42
CA SER A 13 -32.17 8.77 -38.75
C SER A 13 -32.66 8.33 -40.15
N ALA A 14 -32.02 7.54 -41.01
CA ALA A 14 -31.06 6.44 -40.87
C ALA A 14 -30.37 6.08 -42.23
N ARG A 15 -29.17 5.45 -42.16
CA ARG A 15 -28.50 4.34 -42.96
C ARG A 15 -28.87 4.03 -44.44
N PRO A 16 -28.14 3.12 -45.16
CA PRO A 16 -26.70 2.83 -45.36
C PRO A 16 -26.32 2.72 -46.87
N CYS A 17 -25.04 2.68 -47.28
CA CYS A 17 -24.61 2.16 -48.61
C CYS A 17 -23.12 1.75 -48.67
N ILE A 18 -22.84 0.72 -49.47
CA ILE A 18 -21.60 -0.09 -49.59
C ILE A 18 -20.86 0.18 -50.93
N ALA A 19 -19.52 -0.03 -50.94
CA ALA A 19 -18.60 -0.36 -52.06
C ALA A 19 -18.23 0.74 -53.11
N SER A 20 -17.05 0.81 -53.75
CA SER A 20 -15.76 0.07 -53.72
C SER A 20 -14.70 0.74 -54.63
N SER A 21 -13.41 0.34 -54.48
CA SER A 21 -12.31 0.29 -55.49
C SER A 21 -11.44 1.57 -55.69
N SER A 22 -10.09 1.59 -55.76
CA SER A 22 -9.00 0.58 -55.70
C SER A 22 -7.59 1.23 -55.67
N ARG A 23 -6.57 0.38 -55.37
CA ARG A 23 -5.07 0.52 -55.36
C ARG A 23 -4.46 0.86 -53.99
N VAL A 24 -4.02 -0.10 -53.16
CA VAL A 24 -2.93 -1.13 -53.23
C VAL A 24 -1.51 -0.54 -53.09
N PHE A 25 -0.89 -0.74 -51.92
CA PHE A 25 0.45 -1.33 -51.73
C PHE A 25 0.52 -2.01 -50.34
N LYS A 26 1.21 -3.17 -50.28
CA LYS A 26 1.18 -4.22 -49.22
C LYS A 26 2.08 -3.93 -48.01
N ALA A 27 1.67 -4.41 -46.84
CA ALA A 27 2.55 -4.90 -45.76
C ALA A 27 1.87 -6.12 -45.07
N GLY A 28 2.62 -7.20 -44.87
CA GLY A 28 2.11 -8.49 -44.39
C GLY A 28 2.26 -8.70 -42.88
N ALA A 29 1.35 -9.51 -42.32
CA ALA A 29 1.44 -10.09 -40.98
C ALA A 29 1.04 -11.56 -41.06
N ALA A 30 1.71 -12.41 -40.27
CA ALA A 30 1.31 -13.80 -40.06
C ALA A 30 1.29 -14.10 -38.56
N THR A 31 0.09 -14.45 -38.09
CA THR A 31 -0.23 -15.12 -36.83
C THR A 31 -0.26 -16.63 -37.06
N LEU A 32 0.13 -17.44 -36.07
CA LEU A 32 -0.38 -18.82 -35.95
C LEU A 32 -0.61 -19.19 -34.49
N ASP A 33 -1.81 -19.73 -34.25
CA ASP A 33 -2.30 -20.34 -33.02
C ASP A 33 -2.34 -21.87 -33.16
N VAL A 34 -2.45 -22.53 -32.00
CA VAL A 34 -2.24 -23.95 -31.68
C VAL A 34 -3.45 -24.84 -32.03
N ASN A 35 -3.19 -26.09 -32.47
CA ASN A 35 -3.55 -27.37 -31.81
C ASN A 35 -3.87 -28.52 -32.79
N SER A 36 -3.22 -29.69 -32.65
CA SER A 36 -3.86 -30.93 -32.18
C SER A 36 -3.09 -32.24 -32.48
N LYS A 37 -3.08 -33.09 -31.43
CA LYS A 37 -3.02 -34.58 -31.37
C LYS A 37 -1.67 -35.31 -31.35
N ALA A 38 -1.63 -36.27 -30.44
CA ALA A 38 -0.50 -37.02 -29.88
C ALA A 38 -0.36 -38.43 -30.47
N VAL A 39 0.87 -38.98 -30.47
CA VAL A 39 1.18 -40.43 -30.34
C VAL A 39 2.58 -40.60 -29.68
N PRO A 40 2.81 -41.59 -28.79
CA PRO A 40 4.07 -41.75 -28.03
C PRO A 40 4.95 -42.96 -28.45
N TRP A 41 6.18 -42.94 -27.90
CA TRP A 41 7.17 -44.04 -27.72
C TRP A 41 8.02 -44.50 -28.93
N THR A 42 9.35 -44.29 -28.86
CA THR A 42 10.35 -45.33 -28.51
C THR A 42 11.81 -44.85 -28.70
N LYS A 43 12.68 -45.36 -27.80
CA LYS A 43 14.15 -45.54 -27.85
C LYS A 43 14.90 -45.20 -29.15
N LEU A 44 16.02 -44.48 -29.05
CA LEU A 44 17.38 -45.06 -29.12
C LEU A 44 18.47 -43.98 -28.98
N ALA A 45 19.56 -44.39 -28.34
CA ALA A 45 20.80 -43.66 -28.14
C ALA A 45 21.57 -43.41 -29.45
N SER A 46 22.38 -42.34 -29.49
CA SER A 46 23.78 -42.41 -29.91
C SER A 46 24.44 -41.03 -29.79
N ALA A 47 25.74 -41.07 -29.57
CA ALA A 47 26.59 -40.01 -29.10
C ALA A 47 27.29 -39.22 -30.23
N ARG A 48 27.93 -38.13 -29.77
CA ARG A 48 29.18 -37.47 -30.22
C ARG A 48 29.06 -36.14 -30.95
N ASN A 49 29.45 -35.12 -30.17
CA ASN A 49 30.54 -34.17 -30.38
C ASN A 49 30.53 -33.28 -31.63
N LEU A 50 30.40 -31.96 -31.41
CA LEU A 50 31.50 -30.99 -31.63
C LEU A 50 31.09 -29.54 -31.27
N SER A 51 32.10 -28.77 -30.87
CA SER A 51 32.16 -27.30 -30.66
C SER A 51 31.57 -26.78 -29.34
N GLN A 52 32.41 -26.42 -28.37
CA GLN A 52 33.21 -25.19 -28.22
C GLN A 52 32.41 -24.03 -27.59
N SER A 53 32.84 -23.68 -26.37
CA SER A 53 32.78 -22.35 -25.76
C SER A 53 31.38 -21.76 -25.52
N LEU A 54 30.83 -22.01 -24.33
CA LEU A 54 30.04 -21.07 -23.53
C LEU A 54 29.94 -21.64 -22.10
N GLU A 55 30.87 -21.25 -21.23
CA GLU A 55 30.77 -21.48 -19.78
C GLU A 55 29.80 -20.46 -19.18
N PRO A 56 28.67 -20.86 -18.56
CA PRO A 56 27.97 -20.02 -17.62
C PRO A 56 28.66 -20.14 -16.26
N PHE A 57 29.21 -19.02 -15.79
CA PHE A 57 29.72 -18.84 -14.43
C PHE A 57 28.77 -19.48 -13.40
N ARG A 58 29.26 -20.53 -12.76
CA ARG A 58 28.64 -21.21 -11.62
C ARG A 58 29.03 -20.41 -10.36
N CYS A 59 28.10 -19.64 -9.82
CA CYS A 59 28.25 -19.09 -8.46
C CYS A 59 27.68 -20.10 -7.47
N ASP A 60 28.57 -20.84 -6.81
CA ASP A 60 28.27 -21.66 -5.64
C ASP A 60 27.91 -20.74 -4.47
N PHE A 61 26.62 -20.45 -4.27
CA PHE A 61 26.15 -20.00 -2.97
C PHE A 61 25.97 -21.21 -2.07
N ALA A 62 26.90 -21.38 -1.13
CA ALA A 62 26.72 -22.26 0.01
C ALA A 62 25.42 -21.88 0.73
N SER A 63 24.41 -22.75 0.62
CA SER A 63 23.17 -22.68 1.37
C SER A 63 23.48 -22.91 2.85
N SER A 64 23.74 -21.85 3.60
CA SER A 64 23.54 -21.89 5.04
C SER A 64 22.04 -21.80 5.28
N SER A 65 21.42 -22.94 5.56
CA SER A 65 20.02 -23.02 6.00
C SER A 65 19.85 -22.23 7.31
N VAL A 66 19.45 -20.97 7.20
CA VAL A 66 18.99 -20.20 8.36
C VAL A 66 17.63 -20.76 8.75
N LYS A 67 17.63 -21.62 9.77
CA LYS A 67 16.42 -22.13 10.40
C LYS A 67 15.67 -20.95 11.01
N PHE A 68 14.65 -20.43 10.32
CA PHE A 68 13.66 -19.56 10.94
C PHE A 68 12.91 -20.37 12.00
N LYS A 69 13.24 -20.12 13.28
CA LYS A 69 12.38 -20.54 14.39
C LYS A 69 11.06 -19.79 14.24
N LYS A 70 9.95 -20.49 14.46
CA LYS A 70 8.62 -19.91 14.67
C LYS A 70 8.71 -18.93 15.84
N VAL A 71 8.88 -17.64 15.56
CA VAL A 71 8.77 -16.58 16.55
C VAL A 71 7.39 -15.96 16.36
N VAL A 72 6.42 -16.48 17.11
CA VAL A 72 5.17 -15.76 17.39
C VAL A 72 5.47 -14.93 18.62
N THR A 73 5.88 -13.67 18.45
CA THR A 73 6.03 -12.77 19.59
C THR A 73 4.64 -12.32 19.99
N LYS A 74 4.07 -12.96 21.01
CA LYS A 74 2.94 -12.37 21.75
C LYS A 74 3.50 -11.14 22.44
N ALA A 75 3.27 -9.95 21.90
CA ALA A 75 3.61 -8.70 22.59
C ALA A 75 2.74 -8.63 23.85
N MET A 76 3.32 -9.00 25.00
CA MET A 76 2.78 -8.72 26.32
C MET A 76 3.27 -7.32 26.69
N SER A 77 2.36 -6.37 26.87
CA SER A 77 2.71 -5.12 27.53
C SER A 77 3.03 -5.44 29.00
N GLU A 78 4.24 -5.11 29.43
CA GLU A 78 4.50 -4.94 30.86
C GLU A 78 3.61 -3.80 31.35
N SER A 79 2.92 -4.06 32.46
CA SER A 79 2.07 -3.10 33.15
C SER A 79 2.93 -1.97 33.74
N SER A 80 3.24 -0.96 32.94
CA SER A 80 3.74 0.33 33.46
C SER A 80 2.57 1.06 34.13
N GLU A 81 2.79 1.49 35.36
CA GLU A 81 1.83 2.11 36.27
C GLU A 81 0.79 3.04 35.62
N ASN A 82 -0.47 2.75 35.91
CA ASN A 82 -1.66 3.49 35.50
C ASN A 82 -1.62 4.95 35.98
N LYS A 83 -1.37 5.89 35.07
CA LYS A 83 -2.21 7.09 35.05
C LYS A 83 -3.39 6.81 34.11
N PRO A 84 -4.64 6.74 34.62
CA PRO A 84 -5.78 6.64 33.73
C PRO A 84 -5.78 7.91 32.87
N VAL A 85 -5.59 7.73 31.56
CA VAL A 85 -5.71 8.84 30.62
C VAL A 85 -7.16 9.31 30.71
N SER A 86 -7.37 10.57 31.13
CA SER A 86 -8.70 11.17 31.23
C SER A 86 -9.28 11.33 29.83
N GLY A 87 -10.02 10.33 29.36
CA GLY A 87 -10.62 10.29 28.02
C GLY A 87 -11.41 9.00 27.82
N LEU A 88 -12.25 8.98 26.79
CA LEU A 88 -12.99 7.78 26.39
C LEU A 88 -11.97 6.70 25.95
N PRO A 89 -11.84 5.55 26.64
CA PRO A 89 -10.78 4.60 26.36
C PRO A 89 -10.97 3.93 24.99
N ILE A 90 -9.89 3.81 24.22
CA ILE A 90 -9.87 3.01 23.00
C ILE A 90 -9.75 1.55 23.42
N ASP A 91 -10.85 0.79 23.31
CA ASP A 91 -10.89 -0.64 23.65
C ASP A 91 -10.87 -1.51 22.39
N LEU A 92 -9.80 -2.27 22.23
CA LEU A 92 -9.62 -3.27 21.18
C LEU A 92 -9.46 -4.68 21.77
N LYS A 93 -9.88 -4.92 23.02
CA LYS A 93 -9.85 -6.26 23.61
C LYS A 93 -10.65 -7.25 22.77
N GLY A 94 -10.05 -8.43 22.56
CA GLY A 94 -10.64 -9.49 21.73
C GLY A 94 -10.61 -9.19 20.23
N LYS A 95 -10.00 -8.07 19.80
CA LYS A 95 -9.74 -7.77 18.39
C LYS A 95 -8.38 -8.28 17.98
N ARG A 96 -8.26 -8.74 16.75
CA ARG A 96 -6.98 -9.21 16.18
C ARG A 96 -6.52 -8.34 15.01
N ALA A 97 -5.30 -7.85 15.08
CA ALA A 97 -4.68 -7.03 14.04
C ALA A 97 -3.60 -7.80 13.28
N PHE A 98 -3.68 -7.82 11.95
CA PHE A 98 -2.57 -8.25 11.10
C PHE A 98 -1.85 -7.01 10.54
N ILE A 99 -0.54 -6.95 10.75
CA ILE A 99 0.28 -5.78 10.40
C ILE A 99 1.35 -6.21 9.39
N ALA A 100 1.19 -5.76 8.15
CA ALA A 100 2.18 -5.96 7.09
C ALA A 100 3.16 -4.78 7.07
N GLY A 101 4.46 -5.07 7.01
CA GLY A 101 5.52 -4.04 6.91
C GLY A 101 6.23 -3.67 8.22
N VAL A 102 6.25 -4.58 9.20
CA VAL A 102 7.11 -4.45 10.38
C VAL A 102 8.45 -5.13 10.08
N ALA A 103 9.54 -4.36 10.05
CA ALA A 103 10.89 -4.87 9.81
C ALA A 103 11.81 -4.70 11.04
N ASP A 104 11.67 -3.59 11.75
CA ASP A 104 12.40 -3.23 12.97
C ASP A 104 11.48 -2.41 13.89
N ASP A 105 12.05 -1.90 14.99
CA ASP A 105 11.38 -1.09 16.01
C ASP A 105 11.35 0.43 15.70
N ASN A 106 11.87 0.85 14.54
CA ASN A 106 12.02 2.26 14.17
C ASN A 106 10.98 2.74 13.14
N GLY A 107 10.21 1.81 12.55
CA GLY A 107 9.21 2.12 11.54
C GLY A 107 7.80 2.36 12.09
N TYR A 108 6.96 2.99 11.27
CA TYR A 108 5.54 3.20 11.59
C TYR A 108 4.76 1.91 11.85
N GLY A 109 5.10 0.81 11.16
CA GLY A 109 4.47 -0.49 11.38
C GLY A 109 4.61 -0.97 12.83
N TRP A 110 5.77 -0.74 13.45
CA TRP A 110 6.02 -1.07 14.84
C TRP A 110 5.25 -0.15 15.80
N ALA A 111 5.25 1.15 15.55
CA ALA A 111 4.53 2.10 16.40
C ALA A 111 3.01 1.87 16.38
N ILE A 112 2.45 1.52 15.21
CA ILE A 112 1.05 1.10 15.07
C ILE A 112 0.81 -0.21 15.85
N ALA A 113 1.70 -1.19 15.73
CA ALA A 113 1.61 -2.44 16.48
C ALA A 113 1.57 -2.22 18.00
N LYS A 114 2.47 -1.37 18.51
CA LYS A 114 2.54 -0.98 19.93
C LYS A 114 1.25 -0.31 20.39
N SER A 115 0.71 0.60 19.59
CA SER A 115 -0.52 1.34 19.94
C SER A 115 -1.76 0.45 19.95
N LEU A 116 -1.89 -0.45 18.97
CA LEU A 116 -2.97 -1.43 18.92
C LEU A 116 -2.86 -2.44 20.08
N ALA A 117 -1.64 -2.86 20.43
CA ALA A 117 -1.41 -3.75 21.58
C ALA A 117 -1.77 -3.07 22.91
N ALA A 118 -1.40 -1.79 23.08
CA ALA A 118 -1.75 -1.01 24.26
C ALA A 118 -3.27 -0.84 24.43
N ALA A 119 -4.02 -0.79 23.32
CA ALA A 119 -5.48 -0.79 23.32
C ALA A 119 -6.10 -2.19 23.54
N GLY A 120 -5.29 -3.25 23.65
CA GLY A 120 -5.74 -4.62 23.98
C GLY A 120 -5.93 -5.55 22.77
N ALA A 121 -5.51 -5.16 21.57
CA ALA A 121 -5.59 -6.02 20.39
C ALA A 121 -4.52 -7.13 20.41
N GLU A 122 -4.87 -8.31 19.91
CA GLU A 122 -3.92 -9.36 19.59
C GLU A 122 -3.18 -9.02 18.29
N ILE A 123 -1.84 -8.95 18.33
CA ILE A 123 -1.03 -8.52 17.19
C ILE A 123 -0.45 -9.72 16.44
N LEU A 124 -0.66 -9.75 15.12
CA LEU A 124 -0.03 -10.67 14.18
C LEU A 124 0.96 -9.92 13.28
N VAL A 125 2.23 -10.33 13.35
CA VAL A 125 3.32 -9.86 12.48
C VAL A 125 4.10 -11.05 11.95
N GLY A 126 4.51 -10.98 10.68
CA GLY A 126 5.29 -12.05 10.04
C GLY A 126 4.53 -13.34 9.76
N SER A 127 5.10 -14.19 8.90
CA SER A 127 4.60 -15.52 8.55
C SER A 127 5.74 -16.36 7.99
N SER A 128 5.70 -17.69 8.19
CA SER A 128 6.65 -18.62 7.58
C SER A 128 6.48 -18.75 6.07
N ASN A 129 5.26 -18.50 5.59
CA ASN A 129 4.95 -18.34 4.17
C ASN A 129 5.03 -16.87 3.78
N TRP A 130 5.30 -16.58 2.51
CA TRP A 130 5.70 -15.23 2.09
C TRP A 130 4.83 -14.62 0.99
N THR A 131 4.08 -15.41 0.21
CA THR A 131 3.10 -14.82 -0.72
C THR A 131 1.86 -14.34 0.02
N VAL A 132 1.23 -13.26 -0.45
CA VAL A 132 0.02 -12.69 0.19
C VAL A 132 -1.07 -13.74 0.42
N LYS A 133 -1.27 -14.64 -0.55
CA LYS A 133 -2.26 -15.70 -0.47
C LYS A 133 -1.93 -16.70 0.64
N GLU A 134 -0.71 -17.24 0.65
CA GLU A 134 -0.31 -18.24 1.65
C GLU A 134 -0.29 -17.64 3.05
N VAL A 135 0.08 -16.37 3.19
CA VAL A 135 0.04 -15.65 4.48
C VAL A 135 -1.41 -15.56 4.98
N ALA A 136 -2.35 -15.14 4.12
CA ALA A 136 -3.78 -15.07 4.48
C ALA A 136 -4.33 -16.46 4.86
N GLU A 137 -3.97 -17.51 4.11
CA GLU A 137 -4.34 -18.89 4.41
C GLU A 137 -3.76 -19.36 5.76
N SER A 138 -2.51 -19.00 6.05
CA SER A 138 -1.86 -19.33 7.32
C SER A 138 -2.54 -18.62 8.49
N VAL A 139 -2.92 -17.35 8.32
CA VAL A 139 -3.69 -16.60 9.32
C VAL A 139 -5.05 -17.26 9.54
N LYS A 140 -5.77 -17.62 8.48
CA LYS A 140 -7.04 -18.34 8.55
C LYS A 140 -6.91 -19.65 9.33
N GLN A 141 -5.89 -20.46 9.02
CA GLN A 141 -5.70 -21.77 9.65
C GLN A 141 -5.36 -21.67 11.14
N ASN A 142 -4.49 -20.73 11.51
CA ASN A 142 -4.01 -20.62 12.89
C ASN A 142 -4.95 -19.82 13.80
N PHE A 143 -5.67 -18.84 13.24
CA PHE A 143 -6.40 -17.83 14.01
C PHE A 143 -7.87 -17.69 13.61
N GLY A 144 -8.28 -18.20 12.45
CA GLY A 144 -9.65 -18.12 11.94
C GLY A 144 -9.95 -16.79 11.25
N SER A 145 -10.05 -15.71 12.02
CA SER A 145 -10.40 -14.37 11.54
C SER A 145 -9.51 -13.27 12.13
N ILE A 146 -9.59 -12.09 11.50
CA ILE A 146 -8.96 -10.85 11.97
C ILE A 146 -9.99 -9.70 12.00
N ASP A 147 -9.63 -8.64 12.72
CA ASP A 147 -10.43 -7.44 12.92
C ASP A 147 -9.76 -6.18 12.36
N ILE A 148 -8.44 -6.17 12.21
CA ILE A 148 -7.70 -5.00 11.75
C ILE A 148 -6.66 -5.45 10.75
N LEU A 149 -6.59 -4.77 9.60
CA LEU A 149 -5.55 -4.95 8.61
C LEU A 149 -4.73 -3.66 8.50
N VAL A 150 -3.45 -3.72 8.81
CA VAL A 150 -2.53 -2.59 8.66
C VAL A 150 -1.56 -2.90 7.53
N HIS A 151 -1.50 -2.00 6.56
CA HIS A 151 -0.47 -1.99 5.52
C HIS A 151 0.47 -0.82 5.82
N SER A 152 1.72 -1.14 6.18
CA SER A 152 2.77 -0.18 6.49
C SER A 152 4.05 -0.53 5.73
N LEU A 153 3.94 -0.75 4.42
CA LEU A 153 5.07 -1.15 3.58
C LEU A 153 5.16 -0.31 2.30
N ALA A 154 6.39 -0.18 1.82
CA ALA A 154 6.72 0.60 0.66
C ALA A 154 8.07 0.18 0.09
N ASN A 155 8.20 0.22 -1.23
CA ASN A 155 9.48 0.01 -1.90
C ASN A 155 9.50 0.74 -3.24
N GLY A 156 10.65 1.30 -3.62
CA GLY A 156 10.85 2.03 -4.86
C GLY A 156 12.32 2.00 -5.27
N PRO A 157 12.73 1.20 -6.27
CA PRO A 157 14.13 1.00 -6.60
C PRO A 157 14.82 2.25 -7.17
N GLU A 158 14.05 3.18 -7.76
CA GLU A 158 14.54 4.40 -8.38
C GLU A 158 14.07 5.67 -7.65
N VAL A 159 13.76 5.58 -6.34
CA VAL A 159 13.17 6.67 -5.55
C VAL A 159 14.01 7.96 -5.50
N SER A 160 15.32 7.86 -5.72
CA SER A 160 16.23 9.01 -5.75
C SER A 160 16.27 9.73 -7.10
N LYS A 161 15.66 9.19 -8.16
CA LYS A 161 15.67 9.79 -9.49
C LYS A 161 14.47 10.73 -9.69
N PRO A 162 14.64 11.82 -10.46
CA PRO A 162 13.52 12.57 -11.00
C PRO A 162 12.61 11.68 -11.86
N LEU A 163 11.32 12.02 -11.95
CA LEU A 163 10.36 11.24 -12.73
C LEU A 163 10.74 11.16 -14.22
N LEU A 164 11.33 12.23 -14.77
CA LEU A 164 11.79 12.28 -16.18
C LEU A 164 12.91 11.28 -16.50
N GLU A 165 13.66 10.86 -15.48
CA GLU A 165 14.77 9.90 -15.60
C GLU A 165 14.39 8.50 -15.10
N THR A 166 13.18 8.36 -14.56
CA THR A 166 12.71 7.11 -13.99
C THR A 166 12.34 6.13 -15.10
N SER A 167 12.91 4.93 -15.06
CA SER A 167 12.55 3.91 -16.03
C SER A 167 11.11 3.42 -15.81
N ARG A 168 10.47 2.93 -16.88
CA ARG A 168 9.15 2.28 -16.78
C ARG A 168 9.16 1.13 -15.76
N ASN A 169 10.24 0.37 -15.70
CA ASN A 169 10.37 -0.76 -14.77
C ASN A 169 10.44 -0.29 -13.31
N GLY A 170 11.24 0.74 -13.01
CA GLY A 170 11.30 1.34 -11.68
C GLY A 170 9.96 1.92 -11.24
N TYR A 171 9.26 2.60 -12.16
CA TYR A 171 7.92 3.14 -11.93
C TYR A 171 6.89 2.06 -11.58
N LEU A 172 6.81 1.00 -12.40
CA LEU A 172 5.87 -0.10 -12.17
C LEU A 172 6.22 -0.92 -10.92
N ALA A 173 7.51 -1.10 -10.62
CA ALA A 173 7.96 -1.75 -9.38
C ALA A 173 7.51 -0.98 -8.14
N ALA A 174 7.60 0.35 -8.16
CA ALA A 174 7.15 1.19 -7.05
C ALA A 174 5.63 1.12 -6.84
N LEU A 175 4.84 1.19 -7.93
CA LEU A 175 3.39 1.02 -7.88
C LEU A 175 2.97 -0.36 -7.36
N SER A 176 3.63 -1.41 -7.85
CA SER A 176 3.35 -2.79 -7.46
C SER A 176 3.57 -2.99 -5.95
N ALA A 177 4.72 -2.55 -5.44
CA ALA A 177 5.08 -2.75 -4.04
C ALA A 177 4.37 -1.81 -3.07
N SER A 178 4.01 -0.59 -3.49
CA SER A 178 3.55 0.47 -2.57
C SER A 178 2.08 0.87 -2.72
N SER A 179 1.39 0.43 -3.78
CA SER A 179 -0.06 0.63 -3.99
C SER A 179 -0.78 -0.70 -4.18
N TYR A 180 -0.42 -1.47 -5.21
CA TYR A 180 -1.12 -2.71 -5.54
C TYR A 180 -1.00 -3.78 -4.44
N SER A 181 0.10 -3.77 -3.69
CA SER A 181 0.26 -4.62 -2.51
C SER A 181 -0.86 -4.43 -1.48
N TYR A 182 -1.40 -3.22 -1.32
CA TYR A 182 -2.54 -2.95 -0.43
C TYR A 182 -3.84 -3.56 -0.97
N VAL A 183 -4.11 -3.35 -2.26
CA VAL A 183 -5.24 -3.97 -2.96
C VAL A 183 -5.18 -5.50 -2.83
N SER A 184 -4.00 -6.08 -3.04
CA SER A 184 -3.76 -7.51 -2.93
C SER A 184 -3.96 -8.02 -1.51
N LEU A 185 -3.39 -7.37 -0.48
CA LEU A 185 -3.62 -7.74 0.92
C LEU A 185 -5.12 -7.70 1.23
N LEU A 186 -5.79 -6.58 0.96
CA LEU A 186 -7.20 -6.43 1.30
C LEU A 186 -8.06 -7.49 0.59
N LYS A 187 -7.83 -7.76 -0.71
CA LYS A 187 -8.53 -8.82 -1.45
C LYS A 187 -8.45 -10.19 -0.78
N HIS A 188 -7.28 -10.57 -0.24
CA HIS A 188 -7.08 -11.89 0.36
C HIS A 188 -7.52 -11.96 1.83
N PHE A 189 -7.48 -10.83 2.55
CA PHE A 189 -7.84 -10.77 3.97
C PHE A 189 -9.32 -10.43 4.20
N VAL A 190 -10.00 -9.72 3.30
CA VAL A 190 -11.43 -9.37 3.43
C VAL A 190 -12.33 -10.58 3.73
N PRO A 191 -12.15 -11.77 3.11
CA PRO A 191 -12.93 -12.96 3.47
C PRO A 191 -12.70 -13.48 4.90
N LEU A 192 -11.64 -13.02 5.57
CA LEU A 192 -11.24 -13.38 6.93
C LEU A 192 -11.55 -12.27 7.94
N MET A 193 -12.03 -11.11 7.48
CA MET A 193 -12.29 -9.96 8.33
C MET A 193 -13.71 -9.99 8.89
N ASN A 194 -13.85 -9.72 10.19
CA ASN A 194 -15.16 -9.54 10.80
C ASN A 194 -15.83 -8.25 10.29
N PRO A 195 -17.18 -8.12 10.34
CA PRO A 195 -17.86 -6.86 9.99
C PRO A 195 -17.56 -5.71 10.98
N GLY A 196 -17.56 -4.46 10.51
CA GLY A 196 -17.31 -3.25 11.32
C GLY A 196 -15.83 -2.90 11.51
N MET A 197 -14.97 -3.62 10.79
CA MET A 197 -13.53 -3.66 10.97
C MET A 197 -12.81 -2.68 10.05
N SER A 198 -11.52 -2.47 10.28
CA SER A 198 -10.77 -1.39 9.64
C SER A 198 -9.52 -1.88 8.94
N SER A 199 -9.28 -1.31 7.76
CA SER A 199 -8.01 -1.38 7.06
C SER A 199 -7.37 0.00 7.01
N CYS A 200 -6.08 0.12 7.32
CA CYS A 200 -5.32 1.35 7.19
C CYS A 200 -4.08 1.15 6.31
N GLY A 201 -3.88 2.06 5.35
CA GLY A 201 -2.65 2.16 4.55
C GLY A 201 -1.70 3.24 5.08
N TYR A 202 -0.41 2.96 5.03
CA TYR A 202 0.70 3.89 5.15
C TYR A 202 1.86 3.40 4.28
N GLY A 203 2.62 4.32 3.67
CA GLY A 203 3.94 3.92 3.17
C GLY A 203 4.74 5.07 2.58
N GLY A 204 6.04 4.86 2.38
CA GLY A 204 6.88 5.68 1.50
C GLY A 204 6.78 5.26 0.03
N GLY A 205 7.60 5.85 -0.83
CA GLY A 205 7.68 5.51 -2.26
C GLY A 205 7.55 6.74 -3.17
N MET A 206 7.63 6.51 -4.48
CA MET A 206 7.45 7.59 -5.46
C MET A 206 6.04 8.18 -5.39
N SER A 207 5.93 9.49 -5.64
CA SER A 207 4.69 10.28 -5.57
C SER A 207 3.49 9.61 -6.25
N SER A 208 3.67 9.05 -7.44
CA SER A 208 2.59 8.37 -8.17
C SER A 208 2.00 7.16 -7.43
N ALA A 209 2.82 6.42 -6.67
CA ALA A 209 2.34 5.28 -5.92
C ALA A 209 1.50 5.69 -4.70
N LYS A 210 1.79 6.86 -4.10
CA LYS A 210 0.98 7.42 -3.02
C LYS A 210 -0.37 7.94 -3.52
N ALA A 211 -0.36 8.64 -4.64
CA ALA A 211 -1.60 9.09 -5.29
C ALA A 211 -2.51 7.91 -5.65
N ALA A 212 -1.94 6.82 -6.17
CA ALA A 212 -2.67 5.59 -6.45
C ALA A 212 -3.24 4.97 -5.16
N LEU A 213 -2.43 4.85 -4.10
CA LEU A 213 -2.87 4.27 -2.82
C LEU A 213 -4.04 5.05 -2.19
N GLU A 214 -4.00 6.39 -2.22
CA GLU A 214 -5.09 7.23 -1.71
C GLU A 214 -6.35 7.11 -2.57
N SER A 215 -6.19 6.98 -3.89
CA SER A 215 -7.30 6.71 -4.79
C SER A 215 -7.93 5.35 -4.52
N ASP A 216 -7.11 4.31 -4.42
CA ASP A 216 -7.53 2.95 -4.13
C ASP A 216 -8.21 2.87 -2.76
N THR A 217 -7.75 3.64 -1.76
CA THR A 217 -8.40 3.74 -0.43
C THR A 217 -9.87 4.16 -0.56
N ARG A 218 -10.17 5.17 -1.39
CA ARG A 218 -11.55 5.64 -1.60
C ARG A 218 -12.42 4.59 -2.32
N VAL A 219 -11.86 3.94 -3.33
CA VAL A 219 -12.57 2.90 -4.10
C VAL A 219 -12.84 1.67 -3.23
N LEU A 220 -11.81 1.18 -2.54
CA LEU A 220 -11.91 0.02 -1.65
C LEU A 220 -12.81 0.30 -0.45
N ALA A 221 -12.88 1.54 0.07
CA ALA A 221 -13.85 1.92 1.08
C ALA A 221 -15.30 1.71 0.60
N PHE A 222 -15.59 2.03 -0.65
CA PHE A 222 -16.90 1.78 -1.25
C PHE A 222 -17.15 0.28 -1.43
N GLU A 223 -16.22 -0.43 -2.07
CA GLU A 223 -16.38 -1.86 -2.39
C GLU A 223 -16.45 -2.74 -1.14
N ALA A 224 -15.45 -2.63 -0.25
CA ALA A 224 -15.38 -3.41 0.98
C ALA A 224 -16.42 -2.95 2.01
N GLY A 225 -16.76 -1.66 2.04
CA GLY A 225 -17.82 -1.12 2.90
C GLY A 225 -19.20 -1.69 2.53
N ARG A 226 -19.57 -1.66 1.25
CA ARG A 226 -20.87 -2.19 0.79
C ARG A 226 -20.98 -3.69 0.93
N LYS A 227 -19.91 -4.42 0.59
CA LYS A 227 -19.95 -5.88 0.52
C LYS A 227 -19.68 -6.57 1.86
N HIS A 228 -18.80 -6.00 2.68
CA HIS A 228 -18.27 -6.66 3.89
C HIS A 228 -18.40 -5.80 5.16
N LYS A 229 -18.95 -4.57 5.07
CA LYS A 229 -19.01 -3.62 6.19
C LYS A 229 -17.64 -3.31 6.78
N ILE A 230 -16.61 -3.23 5.92
CA ILE A 230 -15.23 -2.91 6.30
C ILE A 230 -14.95 -1.45 5.98
N ARG A 231 -14.36 -0.73 6.94
CA ARG A 231 -13.86 0.63 6.77
C ARG A 231 -12.44 0.61 6.22
N VAL A 232 -12.13 1.53 5.34
CA VAL A 232 -10.81 1.61 4.68
C VAL A 232 -10.37 3.06 4.75
N ASN A 233 -9.26 3.34 5.43
CA ASN A 233 -8.70 4.69 5.56
C ASN A 233 -7.20 4.66 5.28
N THR A 234 -6.58 5.83 5.15
CA THR A 234 -5.13 5.94 5.03
C THR A 234 -4.63 7.09 5.90
N ILE A 235 -3.44 6.94 6.47
CA ILE A 235 -2.78 8.00 7.22
C ILE A 235 -1.71 8.61 6.33
N SER A 236 -1.75 9.94 6.19
CA SER A 236 -0.70 10.73 5.57
C SER A 236 0.18 11.29 6.69
N ALA A 237 1.24 10.55 7.04
CA ALA A 237 2.14 10.96 8.11
C ALA A 237 3.22 11.92 7.62
N GLY A 238 3.69 12.79 8.51
CA GLY A 238 4.87 13.60 8.30
C GLY A 238 6.18 12.78 8.25
N PRO A 239 7.32 13.44 8.09
CA PRO A 239 8.62 12.76 8.11
C PRO A 239 8.94 12.23 9.51
N LEU A 240 9.40 10.99 9.59
CA LEU A 240 9.87 10.34 10.82
C LEU A 240 11.29 9.85 10.62
N ARG A 241 12.13 10.09 11.63
CA ARG A 241 13.46 9.52 11.75
C ARG A 241 13.33 8.00 11.95
N SER A 242 13.52 7.24 10.87
CA SER A 242 13.48 5.77 10.87
C SER A 242 14.77 5.22 10.30
N ALA A 243 15.01 3.91 10.46
CA ALA A 243 16.20 3.22 9.95
C ALA A 243 16.31 3.19 8.40
N ALA A 244 15.39 3.83 7.68
CA ALA A 244 15.38 3.85 6.22
C ALA A 244 16.61 4.59 5.66
N LYS A 245 17.28 3.94 4.71
CA LYS A 245 18.58 4.26 4.07
C LYS A 245 18.66 5.62 3.34
N ALA A 246 17.64 6.47 3.40
CA ALA A 246 17.54 7.78 2.75
C ALA A 246 17.93 8.93 3.71
N ILE A 247 19.03 8.74 4.43
CA ILE A 247 19.43 9.52 5.62
C ILE A 247 19.46 11.03 5.37
N GLY A 248 19.93 11.49 4.19
CA GLY A 248 20.02 12.94 3.92
C GLY A 248 18.69 13.65 3.61
N PHE A 249 17.78 13.01 2.89
CA PHE A 249 16.50 13.65 2.50
C PHE A 249 15.54 13.72 3.70
N ILE A 250 15.47 12.65 4.49
CA ILE A 250 14.55 12.57 5.62
C ILE A 250 14.93 13.60 6.69
N ASP A 251 16.21 13.72 7.04
CA ASP A 251 16.67 14.69 8.04
C ASP A 251 16.35 16.13 7.64
N THR A 252 16.58 16.49 6.38
CA THR A 252 16.21 17.79 5.82
C THR A 252 14.71 18.05 5.93
N MET A 253 13.88 17.03 5.62
CA MET A 253 12.43 17.17 5.71
C MET A 253 11.93 17.28 7.16
N ILE A 254 12.61 16.64 8.12
CA ILE A 254 12.30 16.80 9.55
C ILE A 254 12.56 18.24 9.98
N GLU A 255 13.73 18.79 9.66
CA GLU A 255 14.07 20.18 9.99
C GLU A 255 13.10 21.17 9.34
N TYR A 256 12.79 20.95 8.06
CA TYR A 256 11.80 21.75 7.34
C TYR A 256 10.42 21.71 8.01
N SER A 257 9.97 20.52 8.43
CA SER A 257 8.69 20.36 9.13
C SER A 257 8.68 21.10 10.47
N ILE A 258 9.74 20.98 11.27
CA ILE A 258 9.86 21.66 12.58
C ILE A 258 9.81 23.19 12.40
N ALA A 259 10.48 23.71 11.38
CA ALA A 259 10.53 25.14 11.11
C ALA A 259 9.18 25.68 10.61
N ASN A 260 8.46 24.91 9.78
CA ASN A 260 7.36 25.42 8.97
C ASN A 260 5.97 24.91 9.36
N ALA A 261 5.82 23.85 10.14
CA ALA A 261 4.51 23.33 10.54
C ALA A 261 3.84 24.25 11.59
N PRO A 262 2.50 24.32 11.63
CA PRO A 262 1.76 25.00 12.70
C PRO A 262 2.14 24.50 14.10
N LEU A 263 2.31 23.18 14.27
CA LEU A 263 2.84 22.60 15.49
C LEU A 263 4.35 22.39 15.35
N ARG A 264 5.12 23.32 15.91
CA ARG A 264 6.60 23.40 15.78
C ARG A 264 7.31 22.35 16.65
N LYS A 265 7.21 21.08 16.27
CA LYS A 265 7.84 19.95 16.95
C LYS A 265 8.17 18.83 15.97
N GLU A 266 9.04 17.92 16.39
CA GLU A 266 9.26 16.66 15.65
C GLU A 266 8.02 15.75 15.78
N LEU A 267 7.69 15.04 14.70
CA LEU A 267 6.63 14.04 14.71
C LEU A 267 7.15 12.75 15.34
N SER A 268 6.49 12.29 16.39
CA SER A 268 6.83 11.01 17.02
C SER A 268 6.10 9.83 16.36
N ALA A 269 6.72 8.65 16.35
CA ALA A 269 6.09 7.45 15.83
C ALA A 269 4.82 7.06 16.63
N ASP A 270 4.82 7.33 17.95
CA ASP A 270 3.67 7.09 18.83
C ASP A 270 2.44 7.92 18.41
N GLU A 271 2.60 9.13 17.84
CA GLU A 271 1.46 9.92 17.36
C GLU A 271 0.78 9.31 16.14
N VAL A 272 1.57 8.75 15.22
CA VAL A 272 1.04 8.01 14.07
C VAL A 272 0.45 6.67 14.53
N GLY A 273 1.07 6.02 15.50
CA GLY A 273 0.52 4.83 16.14
C GLY A 273 -0.83 5.11 16.81
N ASN A 274 -0.95 6.22 17.53
CA ASN A 274 -2.21 6.65 18.16
C ASN A 274 -3.30 6.95 17.13
N ALA A 275 -2.94 7.45 15.94
CA ALA A 275 -3.90 7.62 14.85
C ALA A 275 -4.47 6.28 14.34
N ALA A 276 -3.84 5.13 14.62
CA ALA A 276 -4.44 3.82 14.38
C ALA A 276 -5.69 3.55 15.25
N ALA A 277 -6.03 4.44 16.20
CA ALA A 277 -7.35 4.53 16.81
C ALA A 277 -8.49 4.62 15.79
N LEU A 278 -8.21 5.04 14.55
CA LEU A 278 -9.13 4.96 13.41
C LEU A 278 -9.63 3.52 13.16
N SER A 279 -8.92 2.50 13.64
CA SER A 279 -9.35 1.11 13.56
C SER A 279 -10.34 0.70 14.64
N SER A 280 -10.57 1.54 15.64
CA SER A 280 -11.54 1.29 16.71
C SER A 280 -13.00 1.56 16.29
N PRO A 281 -13.99 1.05 17.06
CA PRO A 281 -15.40 1.37 16.85
C PRO A 281 -15.75 2.87 16.97
N LEU A 282 -14.92 3.66 17.65
CA LEU A 282 -15.12 5.10 17.80
C LEU A 282 -15.08 5.83 16.44
N ALA A 283 -14.33 5.28 15.49
CA ALA A 283 -14.24 5.78 14.12
C ALA A 283 -15.25 5.13 13.16
N SER A 284 -16.38 4.62 13.66
CA SER A 284 -17.39 3.89 12.86
C SER A 284 -17.96 4.68 11.68
N ALA A 285 -17.98 6.02 11.77
CA ALA A 285 -18.44 6.91 10.71
C ALA A 285 -17.30 7.40 9.78
N ILE A 286 -16.06 6.91 9.94
CA ILE A 286 -14.89 7.36 9.17
C ILE A 286 -14.43 6.23 8.24
N THR A 287 -14.64 6.41 6.94
CA THR A 287 -14.18 5.51 5.87
C THR A 287 -13.88 6.30 4.59
N GLY A 288 -12.94 5.82 3.77
CA GLY A 288 -12.48 6.46 2.55
C GLY A 288 -11.65 7.73 2.79
N ALA A 289 -11.21 7.97 4.03
CA ALA A 289 -10.54 9.22 4.42
C ALA A 289 -9.02 9.11 4.34
N VAL A 290 -8.40 10.24 3.98
CA VAL A 290 -6.96 10.50 4.15
C VAL A 290 -6.81 11.38 5.39
N ILE A 291 -6.23 10.84 6.46
CA ILE A 291 -6.05 11.57 7.72
C ILE A 291 -4.59 12.03 7.81
N TYR A 292 -4.40 13.34 7.88
CA TYR A 292 -3.07 13.94 8.00
C TYR A 292 -2.60 13.90 9.46
N VAL A 293 -1.41 13.35 9.67
CA VAL A 293 -0.73 13.26 10.97
C VAL A 293 0.70 13.76 10.77
N ASP A 294 0.81 15.07 10.55
CA ASP A 294 2.02 15.73 10.03
C ASP A 294 2.28 17.09 10.70
N ASN A 295 1.80 17.27 11.94
CA ASN A 295 1.86 18.53 12.68
C ASN A 295 1.15 19.71 11.99
N GLY A 296 0.30 19.44 10.99
CA GLY A 296 -0.41 20.45 10.22
C GLY A 296 0.40 21.01 9.06
N LEU A 297 1.54 20.40 8.69
CA LEU A 297 2.37 20.92 7.60
C LEU A 297 1.59 21.03 6.28
N ASN A 298 0.69 20.08 5.99
CA ASN A 298 -0.14 20.08 4.78
C ASN A 298 -1.02 21.34 4.58
N VAL A 299 -1.34 22.09 5.64
CA VAL A 299 -2.19 23.29 5.53
C VAL A 299 -1.39 24.55 5.21
N MET A 300 -0.06 24.49 5.28
CA MET A 300 0.81 25.64 5.06
C MET A 300 0.92 25.99 3.58
N GLY A 301 0.63 27.25 3.25
CA GLY A 301 0.77 27.76 1.87
C GLY A 301 2.14 28.37 1.56
N ILE A 302 2.97 28.60 2.58
CA ILE A 302 4.30 29.22 2.49
C ILE A 302 5.25 28.61 3.54
N GLY A 303 6.55 28.57 3.22
CA GLY A 303 7.61 28.32 4.20
C GLY A 303 7.93 29.59 4.96
N VAL A 304 7.66 29.59 6.27
CA VAL A 304 7.88 30.74 7.17
C VAL A 304 9.37 31.01 7.40
N ASP A 305 10.23 30.01 7.15
CA ASP A 305 11.69 30.14 7.17
C ASP A 305 12.29 30.79 5.91
N SER A 306 11.46 31.11 4.92
CA SER A 306 11.91 31.73 3.68
C SER A 306 12.62 33.06 3.97
N PRO A 307 13.79 33.34 3.34
CA PRO A 307 14.52 34.58 3.55
C PRO A 307 13.72 35.86 3.27
N ILE A 308 12.66 35.77 2.45
CA ILE A 308 11.76 36.89 2.12
C ILE A 308 11.01 37.40 3.35
N PHE A 309 10.77 36.54 4.34
CA PHE A 309 10.03 36.88 5.56
C PHE A 309 10.93 37.28 6.74
N LYS A 310 12.26 37.38 6.56
CA LYS A 310 13.19 37.70 7.67
C LYS A 310 12.86 39.00 8.40
N ASP A 311 12.34 39.99 7.69
CA ASP A 311 11.98 41.30 8.25
C ASP A 311 10.50 41.38 8.67
N LEU A 312 9.72 40.36 8.37
CA LEU A 312 8.32 40.23 8.77
C LEU A 312 8.28 39.35 10.02
N ASN A 313 8.04 39.95 11.19
CA ASN A 313 7.89 39.21 12.46
C ASN A 313 6.71 38.22 12.39
N MET A 314 6.96 37.02 11.87
CA MET A 314 6.00 35.93 11.72
C MET A 314 6.16 34.86 12.81
N HIS A 315 6.80 35.21 13.94
CA HIS A 315 7.09 34.32 15.06
C HIS A 315 5.96 34.20 16.06
#